data_AF-A0A4Z1E3Y7-F1
#
_entry.id   AF-A0A4Z1E3Y7-F1
#
_cell.length_a   1.000
_cell.length_b   1.000
_cell.length_c   1.000
_cell.angle_alpha   90.00
_cell.angle_beta   90.00
_cell.angle_gamma   90.00
#
_symmetry.space_group_name_H-M   'P 1'
#
loop_
_entity.id
_entity.type
_entity.pdbx_description
1 polymer ?
#
loop_
_entity_poly.entity_id
_entity_poly.type
_entity_poly.pdbx_seq_one_letter_code
_entity_poly.pdbx_strand_id
1 'polypeptide(L)'
;MCRVDVGAPMTSPGDAGPPGVVRSSGGGPHQEVLMSMFTTCLWFRGEASEAAEFWVSVFPNSRVTHTEHYPNNSGDLSGTVITVAFELDGQAFLGLNGRADLPFTEAVSLQVPCADQAEIDHYWDALLAGGGQESRCGWLTDRFGFSWQIVPSEPIFRGEDGPEANARVNTALMQMGRLDLAALEAARRGA
;
A
#
# COMPACT_ATOMS: atom_id res chain seq x y z
N MET A 1 -37.09 10.65 -31.61
CA MET A 1 -37.25 9.53 -32.55
C MET A 1 -36.39 9.83 -33.78
N CYS A 2 -35.09 9.51 -33.74
CA CYS A 2 -34.19 9.61 -34.88
C CYS A 2 -33.45 8.28 -35.03
N ARG A 3 -33.37 7.84 -36.28
CA ARG A 3 -33.09 6.47 -36.74
C ARG A 3 -31.68 5.99 -36.40
N VAL A 4 -31.61 4.69 -36.13
CA VAL A 4 -30.41 3.86 -36.14
C VAL A 4 -30.11 3.48 -37.59
N ASP A 5 -28.89 3.75 -38.07
CA ASP A 5 -28.37 3.13 -39.29
C ASP A 5 -27.40 2.00 -38.91
N VAL A 6 -27.61 0.84 -39.53
CA VAL A 6 -26.87 -0.41 -39.31
C VAL A 6 -26.23 -0.83 -40.63
N GLY A 7 -24.92 -1.14 -40.56
CA GLY A 7 -24.16 -1.93 -41.54
C GLY A 7 -23.21 -1.09 -42.41
N ALA A 8 -21.94 -1.43 -42.65
CA ALA A 8 -21.12 -2.65 -42.42
C ALA A 8 -19.65 -2.28 -42.75
N PRO A 9 -18.64 -3.19 -42.82
CA PRO A 9 -18.38 -4.46 -42.15
C PRO A 9 -17.05 -4.46 -41.33
N MET A 10 -16.80 -5.55 -40.60
CA MET A 10 -15.55 -5.81 -39.88
C MET A 10 -14.32 -5.82 -40.81
N THR A 11 -13.26 -5.12 -40.39
CA THR A 11 -11.87 -5.48 -40.72
C THR A 11 -11.05 -5.50 -39.44
N SER A 12 -10.25 -6.55 -39.28
CA SER A 12 -9.18 -6.71 -38.31
C SER A 12 -8.10 -7.56 -39.00
N PRO A 13 -6.84 -7.61 -38.55
CA PRO A 13 -6.12 -6.74 -37.61
C PRO A 13 -4.73 -6.30 -38.16
N GLY A 14 -4.02 -5.37 -37.50
CA GLY A 14 -2.56 -5.25 -37.68
C GLY A 14 -1.97 -3.83 -37.57
N ASP A 15 -1.07 -3.67 -36.60
CA ASP A 15 -0.05 -2.61 -36.48
C ASP A 15 -0.50 -1.14 -36.38
N ALA A 16 -0.90 -0.76 -35.17
CA ALA A 16 -0.61 0.57 -34.64
C ALA A 16 0.03 0.39 -33.26
N GLY A 17 1.37 0.44 -33.20
CA GLY A 17 2.12 0.42 -31.95
C GLY A 17 1.78 1.62 -31.06
N PRO A 18 1.97 1.53 -29.73
CA PRO A 18 1.63 2.60 -28.81
C PRO A 18 2.48 3.86 -29.09
N PRO A 19 1.92 5.07 -28.90
CA PRO A 19 2.65 6.31 -29.13
C PRO A 19 3.68 6.52 -28.01
N GLY A 20 4.94 6.75 -28.40
CA GLY A 20 5.97 7.25 -27.49
C GLY A 20 7.20 6.36 -27.33
N VAL A 21 7.88 5.99 -28.43
CA VAL A 21 9.26 5.47 -28.35
C VAL A 21 10.21 6.57 -28.84
N VAL A 22 10.80 7.31 -27.91
CA VAL A 22 12.01 8.09 -28.21
C VAL A 22 13.19 7.13 -28.07
N ARG A 23 13.81 6.75 -29.20
CA ARG A 23 15.02 5.92 -29.20
C ARG A 23 16.22 6.80 -28.82
N SER A 24 16.70 6.63 -27.59
CA SER A 24 18.02 7.09 -27.19
C SER A 24 19.08 6.09 -27.67
N SER A 25 19.97 6.53 -28.55
CA SER A 25 21.16 5.78 -28.95
C SER A 25 22.27 5.98 -27.92
N GLY A 26 22.37 5.08 -26.95
CA GLY A 26 23.46 5.05 -25.97
C GLY A 26 23.54 3.71 -25.26
N GLY A 27 24.60 2.95 -25.54
CA GLY A 27 24.86 1.63 -24.97
C GLY A 27 25.43 1.71 -23.55
N GLY A 28 24.67 1.15 -22.61
CA GLY A 28 25.03 0.82 -21.24
C GLY A 28 23.91 -0.07 -20.67
N PRO A 29 24.11 -0.85 -19.59
CA PRO A 29 23.02 -1.60 -18.99
C PRO A 29 21.98 -0.60 -18.49
N HIS A 30 20.89 -0.46 -19.24
CA HIS A 30 19.73 0.31 -18.85
C HIS A 30 19.11 -0.44 -17.67
N GLN A 31 19.45 -0.01 -16.46
CA GLN A 31 18.57 -0.25 -15.32
C GLN A 31 17.32 0.55 -15.66
N GLU A 32 16.33 -0.13 -16.23
CA GLU A 32 15.03 0.43 -16.57
C GLU A 32 14.39 0.87 -15.25
N VAL A 33 14.63 2.13 -14.86
CA VAL A 33 13.96 2.75 -13.74
C VAL A 33 12.50 2.81 -14.16
N LEU A 34 11.71 1.85 -13.70
CA LEU A 34 10.26 1.86 -13.82
C LEU A 34 9.76 3.10 -13.09
N MET A 35 9.71 4.21 -13.82
CA MET A 35 9.06 5.43 -13.36
C MET A 35 7.57 5.10 -13.30
N SER A 36 7.06 4.92 -12.08
CA SER A 36 5.66 4.57 -11.87
C SER A 36 4.76 5.61 -12.52
N MET A 37 3.83 5.18 -13.35
CA MET A 37 2.84 6.04 -14.00
C MET A 37 1.89 6.71 -12.98
N PHE A 38 1.73 6.09 -11.81
CA PHE A 38 0.85 6.57 -10.75
C PHE A 38 1.58 6.62 -9.40
N THR A 39 1.20 7.56 -8.54
CA THR A 39 1.69 7.66 -7.17
C THR A 39 0.51 7.67 -6.23
N THR A 40 0.57 6.86 -5.18
CA THR A 40 -0.42 6.89 -4.11
C THR A 40 -0.22 8.17 -3.30
N CYS A 41 -1.24 9.03 -3.29
CA CYS A 41 -1.26 10.26 -2.52
C CYS A 41 -2.10 10.06 -1.25
N LEU A 42 -1.48 10.30 -0.09
CA LEU A 42 -2.07 10.17 1.23
C LEU A 42 -2.34 11.56 1.80
N TRP A 43 -3.59 11.82 2.16
CA TRP A 43 -4.01 13.11 2.70
C TRP A 43 -3.77 13.17 4.20
N PHE A 44 -3.17 14.25 4.67
CA PHE A 44 -2.99 14.55 6.08
C PHE A 44 -3.54 15.94 6.40
N ARG A 45 -3.93 16.12 7.66
CA ARG A 45 -4.26 17.45 8.16
C ARG A 45 -3.00 18.32 8.23
N GLY A 46 -1.90 17.74 8.71
CA GLY A 46 -0.59 18.41 8.82
C GLY A 46 0.59 17.49 9.13
N GLU A 47 0.35 16.20 9.41
CA GLU A 47 1.37 15.26 9.90
C GLU A 47 2.13 14.49 8.81
N ALA A 48 2.06 14.88 7.52
CA ALA A 48 2.67 14.11 6.43
C ALA A 48 4.17 13.81 6.63
N SER A 49 4.95 14.77 7.14
CA SER A 49 6.39 14.55 7.43
C SER A 49 6.61 13.56 8.54
N GLU A 50 5.86 13.67 9.64
CA GLU A 50 6.01 12.76 10.78
C GLU A 50 5.62 11.33 10.40
N ALA A 51 4.54 11.18 9.61
CA ALA A 51 4.11 9.89 9.10
C ALA A 51 5.16 9.26 8.18
N ALA A 52 5.68 10.03 7.21
CA ALA A 52 6.71 9.55 6.31
C ALA A 52 7.99 9.15 7.04
N GLU A 53 8.49 9.99 7.97
CA GLU A 53 9.69 9.70 8.76
C GLU A 53 9.51 8.43 9.61
N PHE A 54 8.33 8.28 10.22
CA PHE A 54 8.01 7.09 11.00
C PHE A 54 7.97 5.84 10.13
N TRP A 55 7.21 5.83 9.04
CA TRP A 55 7.12 4.64 8.18
C TRP A 55 8.47 4.29 7.56
N VAL A 56 9.27 5.28 7.17
CA VAL A 56 10.63 5.07 6.69
C VAL A 56 11.53 4.41 7.76
N SER A 57 11.30 4.70 9.04
CA SER A 57 12.03 4.05 10.14
C SER A 57 11.58 2.62 10.43
N VAL A 58 10.33 2.26 10.07
CA VAL A 58 9.73 0.94 10.29
C VAL A 58 10.09 -0.02 9.16
N PHE A 59 10.01 0.42 7.91
CA PHE A 59 10.16 -0.45 6.76
C PHE A 59 11.59 -0.42 6.20
N PRO A 60 12.19 -1.58 5.86
CA PRO A 60 13.50 -1.63 5.22
C PRO A 60 13.47 -0.98 3.83
N ASN A 61 14.65 -0.63 3.30
CA ASN A 61 14.83 -0.02 1.97
C ASN A 61 13.95 1.22 1.70
N SER A 62 13.59 1.93 2.78
CA SER A 62 12.69 3.07 2.73
C SER A 62 13.46 4.37 2.90
N ARG A 63 12.95 5.47 2.32
CA ARG A 63 13.53 6.81 2.48
C ARG A 63 12.54 7.91 2.15
N VAL A 64 12.70 9.05 2.81
CA VAL A 64 12.12 10.32 2.33
C VAL A 64 12.94 10.78 1.12
N THR A 65 12.28 11.07 0.00
CA THR A 65 12.94 11.44 -1.26
C THR A 65 12.89 12.93 -1.52
N HIS A 66 11.80 13.59 -1.14
CA HIS A 66 11.64 15.03 -1.33
C HIS A 66 10.66 15.63 -0.32
N THR A 67 10.87 16.88 0.06
CA THR A 67 9.95 17.64 0.90
C THR A 67 9.74 19.02 0.29
N GLU A 68 8.51 19.32 -0.06
CA GLU A 68 8.13 20.61 -0.62
C GLU A 68 7.54 21.51 0.48
N HIS A 69 7.95 22.77 0.50
CA HIS A 69 7.50 23.75 1.47
C HIS A 69 6.77 24.90 0.79
N TYR A 70 5.80 25.48 1.48
CA TYR A 70 5.16 26.71 1.04
C TYR A 70 6.19 27.84 0.92
N PRO A 71 6.15 28.63 -0.17
CA PRO A 71 7.00 29.80 -0.31
C PRO A 71 6.88 30.77 0.88
N ASN A 72 7.95 31.51 1.16
CA ASN A 72 8.02 32.42 2.31
C ASN A 72 7.03 33.60 2.27
N ASN A 73 6.30 33.78 1.17
CA ASN A 73 5.27 34.79 0.99
C ASN A 73 3.84 34.22 1.05
N SER A 74 3.66 33.00 1.60
CA SER A 74 2.37 32.29 1.66
C SER A 74 1.56 32.60 2.93
N GLY A 75 1.83 33.73 3.60
CA GLY A 75 1.13 34.11 4.83
C GLY A 75 1.39 33.15 5.98
N ASP A 76 0.32 32.64 6.61
CA ASP A 76 0.34 31.72 7.75
C ASP A 76 1.00 30.36 7.44
N LEU A 77 1.09 30.00 6.16
CA LEU A 77 1.67 28.74 5.71
C LEU A 77 3.15 28.84 5.36
N SER A 78 3.74 30.03 5.38
CA SER A 78 5.12 30.27 4.93
C SER A 78 6.13 29.34 5.61
N GLY A 79 6.89 28.60 4.81
CA GLY A 79 7.90 27.67 5.30
C GLY A 79 7.37 26.37 5.91
N THR A 80 6.04 26.16 5.94
CA THR A 80 5.44 24.88 6.36
C THR A 80 5.45 23.88 5.20
N VAL A 81 5.41 22.59 5.52
CA VAL A 81 5.47 21.50 4.53
C VAL A 81 4.13 21.37 3.79
N ILE A 82 4.18 21.40 2.45
CA ILE A 82 3.04 21.11 1.57
C ILE A 82 2.96 19.60 1.33
N THR A 83 4.05 19.03 0.80
CA THR A 83 4.11 17.62 0.41
C THR A 83 5.39 16.97 0.85
N VAL A 84 5.32 15.66 1.06
CA VAL A 84 6.47 14.81 1.36
C VAL A 84 6.42 13.61 0.43
N ALA A 85 7.37 13.51 -0.49
CA ALA A 85 7.58 12.30 -1.28
C ALA A 85 8.48 11.35 -0.48
N PHE A 86 8.07 10.09 -0.42
CA PHE A 86 8.82 9.04 0.27
C PHE A 86 8.63 7.70 -0.45
N GLU A 87 9.53 6.77 -0.16
CA GLU A 87 9.47 5.40 -0.65
C GLU A 87 9.45 4.44 0.53
N LEU A 88 8.56 3.45 0.48
CA LEU A 88 8.54 2.31 1.40
C LEU A 88 8.88 1.05 0.61
N ASP A 89 10.00 0.40 0.96
CA ASP A 89 10.56 -0.75 0.24
C ASP A 89 10.59 -0.56 -1.30
N GLY A 90 10.99 0.64 -1.75
CA GLY A 90 11.05 1.01 -3.16
C GLY A 90 9.73 1.43 -3.82
N GLN A 91 8.59 1.34 -3.12
CA GLN A 91 7.30 1.85 -3.63
C GLN A 91 7.12 3.33 -3.27
N ALA A 92 6.86 4.17 -4.28
CA ALA A 92 6.72 5.62 -4.12
C ALA A 92 5.33 6.04 -3.60
N PHE A 93 5.32 6.98 -2.67
CA PHE A 93 4.16 7.63 -2.08
C PHE A 93 4.35 9.14 -1.98
N LEU A 94 3.22 9.86 -1.88
CA LEU A 94 3.19 11.29 -1.61
C LEU A 94 2.28 11.56 -0.41
N GLY A 95 2.80 12.13 0.66
CA GLY A 95 2.00 12.73 1.72
C GLY A 95 1.64 14.16 1.36
N LEU A 96 0.37 14.54 1.45
CA LEU A 96 -0.14 15.89 1.17
C LEU A 96 -0.80 16.48 2.41
N ASN A 97 -0.27 17.59 2.91
CA ASN A 97 -0.88 18.35 4.00
C ASN A 97 -1.98 19.28 3.46
N GLY A 98 -3.24 18.83 3.58
CA GLY A 98 -4.38 19.51 2.97
C GLY A 98 -5.27 20.31 3.92
N ARG A 99 -4.92 20.43 5.21
CA ARG A 99 -5.59 21.20 6.30
C ARG A 99 -7.00 20.73 6.69
N ALA A 100 -7.79 20.21 5.74
CA ALA A 100 -9.07 19.59 6.03
C ALA A 100 -8.84 18.28 6.79
N ASP A 101 -9.70 18.02 7.77
CA ASP A 101 -9.70 16.77 8.51
C ASP A 101 -10.47 15.72 7.70
N LEU A 102 -9.74 14.96 6.88
CA LEU A 102 -10.26 13.87 6.07
C LEU A 102 -9.65 12.58 6.64
N PRO A 103 -10.35 11.88 7.56
CA PRO A 103 -9.79 10.70 8.18
C PRO A 103 -9.64 9.58 7.16
N PHE A 104 -8.58 8.80 7.31
CA PHE A 104 -8.46 7.52 6.62
C PHE A 104 -9.57 6.57 7.08
N THR A 105 -9.87 5.61 6.22
CA THR A 105 -10.77 4.50 6.50
C THR A 105 -10.15 3.23 5.94
N GLU A 106 -10.63 2.08 6.39
CA GLU A 106 -10.17 0.76 5.94
C GLU A 106 -10.40 0.51 4.44
N ALA A 107 -11.12 1.40 3.75
CA ALA A 107 -11.35 1.35 2.31
C ALA A 107 -10.04 1.38 1.49
N VAL A 108 -8.97 1.95 2.04
CA VAL A 108 -7.61 1.84 1.50
C VAL A 108 -6.68 1.38 2.62
N SER A 109 -5.90 0.34 2.35
CA SER A 109 -4.88 -0.16 3.26
C SER A 109 -3.67 -0.64 2.49
N LEU A 110 -2.54 -0.74 3.18
CA LEU A 110 -1.34 -1.39 2.65
C LEU A 110 -1.16 -2.74 3.31
N GLN A 111 -0.90 -3.76 2.48
CA GLN A 111 -0.62 -5.11 2.94
C GLN A 111 0.88 -5.33 2.99
N VAL A 112 1.35 -5.81 4.15
CA VAL A 112 2.76 -6.12 4.42
C VAL A 112 2.89 -7.64 4.48
N PRO A 113 3.39 -8.28 3.41
CA PRO A 113 3.60 -9.73 3.40
C PRO A 113 4.82 -10.09 4.25
N CYS A 114 4.62 -10.92 5.26
CA CYS A 114 5.63 -11.33 6.23
C CYS A 114 6.04 -12.79 6.01
N ALA A 115 7.35 -13.05 6.01
CA ALA A 115 7.90 -14.38 5.78
C ALA A 115 7.68 -15.33 6.97
N ASP A 116 7.64 -14.80 8.19
CA ASP A 116 7.48 -15.59 9.42
C ASP A 116 6.80 -14.80 10.55
N GLN A 117 6.69 -15.44 11.71
CA GLN A 117 6.05 -14.84 12.90
C GLN A 117 6.85 -13.64 13.45
N ALA A 118 8.17 -13.65 13.32
CA ALA A 118 8.99 -12.57 13.85
C ALA A 118 8.78 -11.28 13.05
N GLU A 119 8.63 -11.37 11.73
CA GLU A 119 8.24 -10.21 10.92
C GLU A 119 6.82 -9.72 11.23
N ILE A 120 5.86 -10.64 11.43
CA ILE A 120 4.50 -10.26 11.86
C ILE A 120 4.55 -9.48 13.17
N ASP A 121 5.26 -10.01 14.17
CA ASP A 121 5.38 -9.37 15.48
C ASP A 121 6.07 -8.01 15.37
N HIS A 122 7.17 -7.93 14.60
CA HIS A 122 7.90 -6.69 14.39
C HIS A 122 7.03 -5.58 13.82
N TYR A 123 6.36 -5.81 12.68
CA TYR A 123 5.55 -4.79 12.04
C TYR A 123 4.28 -4.47 12.83
N TRP A 124 3.67 -5.48 13.44
CA TRP A 124 2.50 -5.28 14.30
C TRP A 124 2.83 -4.36 15.48
N ASP A 125 3.89 -4.67 16.23
CA ASP A 125 4.29 -3.89 17.39
C ASP A 125 4.77 -2.49 17.00
N ALA A 126 5.54 -2.38 15.90
CA ALA A 126 6.03 -1.10 15.42
C ALA A 126 4.89 -0.16 15.03
N LEU A 127 3.92 -0.61 14.23
CA LEU A 127 2.83 0.23 13.73
C LEU A 127 1.79 0.60 14.79
N LEU A 128 1.66 -0.19 15.86
CA LEU A 128 0.83 0.17 17.01
C LEU A 128 1.50 1.17 17.95
N ALA A 129 2.84 1.30 17.88
CA ALA A 129 3.57 2.19 18.75
C ALA A 129 3.10 3.64 18.61
N GLY A 130 2.98 4.33 19.75
CA GLY A 130 2.58 5.73 19.77
C GLY A 130 1.08 5.98 19.57
N GLY A 131 0.23 4.96 19.70
CA GLY A 131 -1.23 5.13 19.77
C GLY A 131 -2.02 4.48 18.65
N GLY A 132 -1.46 3.49 17.94
CA GLY A 132 -2.23 2.69 16.99
C GLY A 132 -3.25 1.79 17.69
N GLN A 133 -4.15 1.21 16.89
CA GLN A 133 -5.26 0.39 17.35
C GLN A 133 -5.30 -0.95 16.62
N GLU A 134 -5.41 -2.03 17.39
CA GLU A 134 -5.59 -3.37 16.84
C GLU A 134 -6.98 -3.51 16.20
N SER A 135 -7.04 -4.24 15.10
CA SER A 135 -8.27 -4.76 14.52
C SER A 135 -8.17 -6.28 14.39
N ARG A 136 -8.98 -6.89 13.53
CA ARG A 136 -9.08 -8.35 13.38
C ARG A 136 -8.33 -8.85 12.16
N CYS A 137 -8.00 -10.14 12.16
CA CYS A 137 -7.53 -10.86 10.99
C CYS A 137 -6.26 -10.25 10.36
N GLY A 138 -5.32 -9.76 11.17
CA GLY A 138 -4.09 -9.11 10.70
C GLY A 138 -4.25 -7.61 10.39
N TRP A 139 -5.41 -7.01 10.62
CA TRP A 139 -5.62 -5.58 10.43
C TRP A 139 -5.24 -4.78 11.67
N LEU A 140 -4.68 -3.59 11.44
CA LEU A 140 -4.48 -2.56 12.47
C LEU A 140 -4.54 -1.17 11.83
N THR A 141 -4.68 -0.16 12.67
CA THR A 141 -4.58 1.24 12.28
C THR A 141 -3.43 1.87 13.07
N ASP A 142 -2.54 2.61 12.41
CA ASP A 142 -1.44 3.28 13.10
C ASP A 142 -1.88 4.60 13.80
N ARG A 143 -0.95 5.28 14.47
CA ARG A 143 -1.26 6.54 15.18
C ARG A 143 -1.70 7.69 14.27
N PHE A 144 -1.48 7.58 12.96
CA PHE A 144 -1.93 8.56 11.95
C PHE A 144 -3.30 8.21 11.38
N GLY A 145 -3.90 7.10 11.83
CA GLY A 145 -5.20 6.65 11.35
C GLY A 145 -5.13 5.80 10.09
N PHE A 146 -3.94 5.50 9.53
CA PHE A 146 -3.82 4.73 8.29
C PHE A 146 -3.95 3.22 8.56
N SER A 147 -4.68 2.52 7.70
CA SER A 147 -4.97 1.08 7.86
C SER A 147 -3.89 0.20 7.22
N TRP A 148 -3.45 -0.82 7.96
CA TRP A 148 -2.44 -1.78 7.56
C TRP A 148 -2.96 -3.22 7.68
N GLN A 149 -2.47 -4.11 6.82
CA GLN A 149 -2.70 -5.55 6.90
C GLN A 149 -1.36 -6.27 7.04
N ILE A 150 -1.08 -6.79 8.23
CA ILE A 150 0.14 -7.58 8.50
C ILE A 150 -0.22 -9.05 8.34
N VAL A 151 0.22 -9.63 7.23
CA VAL A 151 -0.24 -10.96 6.78
C VAL A 151 0.94 -11.82 6.37
N PRO A 152 0.83 -13.16 6.42
CA PRO A 152 1.86 -14.02 5.85
C PRO A 152 2.01 -13.81 4.33
N SER A 153 3.23 -13.95 3.82
CA SER A 153 3.51 -13.96 2.38
C SER A 153 2.81 -15.14 1.67
N GLU A 154 2.66 -16.26 2.37
CA GLU A 154 1.85 -17.38 1.89
C GLU A 154 0.36 -17.12 2.12
N PRO A 155 -0.53 -17.44 1.16
CA PRO A 155 -1.97 -17.29 1.35
C PRO A 155 -2.48 -18.03 2.59
N ILE A 156 -3.29 -17.33 3.39
CA ILE A 156 -3.96 -17.92 4.56
C ILE A 156 -4.87 -19.08 4.13
N PHE A 157 -5.59 -18.91 3.02
CA PHE A 157 -6.44 -19.93 2.42
C PHE A 157 -5.77 -20.51 1.18
N ARG A 158 -5.62 -21.83 1.13
CA ARG A 158 -4.99 -22.53 0.02
C ARG A 158 -6.01 -23.41 -0.69
N GLY A 159 -5.97 -23.42 -2.02
CA GLY A 159 -6.96 -24.15 -2.82
C GLY A 159 -6.87 -25.66 -2.60
N GLU A 160 -5.65 -26.15 -2.40
CA GLU A 160 -5.31 -27.55 -2.16
C GLU A 160 -5.75 -28.09 -0.80
N ASP A 161 -5.99 -27.22 0.20
CA ASP A 161 -6.39 -27.62 1.56
C ASP A 161 -7.82 -28.21 1.59
N GLY A 162 -8.65 -27.88 0.61
CA GLY A 162 -10.06 -28.26 0.56
C GLY A 162 -10.96 -27.47 1.52
N PRO A 163 -12.30 -27.60 1.40
CA PRO A 163 -13.24 -26.74 2.10
C PRO A 163 -13.25 -26.92 3.63
N GLU A 164 -13.01 -28.14 4.13
CA GLU A 164 -13.04 -28.41 5.58
C GLU A 164 -11.85 -27.78 6.32
N ALA A 165 -10.64 -27.89 5.76
CA ALA A 165 -9.46 -27.25 6.33
C ALA A 165 -9.57 -25.72 6.26
N ASN A 166 -10.01 -25.18 5.12
CA ASN A 166 -10.25 -23.74 4.98
C ASN A 166 -11.32 -23.22 5.96
N ALA A 167 -12.36 -24.00 6.27
CA ALA A 167 -13.35 -23.64 7.28
C ALA A 167 -12.78 -23.58 8.71
N ARG A 168 -11.86 -24.49 9.06
CA ARG A 168 -11.15 -24.45 10.35
C ARG A 168 -10.21 -23.25 10.42
N VAL A 169 -9.44 -23.00 9.37
CA VAL A 169 -8.55 -21.83 9.27
C VAL A 169 -9.36 -20.54 9.39
N ASN A 170 -10.51 -20.43 8.71
CA ASN A 170 -11.38 -19.27 8.80
C ASN A 170 -11.91 -19.05 10.22
N THR A 171 -12.33 -20.13 10.90
CA THR A 171 -12.78 -20.07 12.30
C THR A 171 -11.67 -19.55 13.22
N ALA A 172 -10.43 -20.02 13.05
CA ALA A 172 -9.29 -19.56 13.83
C ALA A 172 -8.95 -18.08 13.54
N LEU A 173 -8.89 -17.72 12.25
CA LEU A 173 -8.57 -16.36 11.79
C LEU A 173 -9.51 -15.30 12.38
N MET A 174 -10.81 -15.57 12.43
CA MET A 174 -11.81 -14.60 12.93
C MET A 174 -11.68 -14.29 14.43
N GLN A 175 -10.94 -15.11 15.18
CA GLN A 175 -10.63 -14.89 16.59
C GLN A 175 -9.31 -14.12 16.81
N MET A 176 -8.54 -13.89 15.76
CA MET A 176 -7.22 -13.27 15.84
C MET A 176 -7.31 -11.76 15.60
N GLY A 177 -6.54 -11.00 16.37
CA GLY A 177 -6.09 -9.66 15.97
C GLY A 177 -4.80 -9.83 15.17
N ARG A 178 -3.67 -9.87 15.90
CA ARG A 178 -2.39 -10.33 15.38
C ARG A 178 -2.50 -11.79 14.95
N LEU A 179 -1.92 -12.13 13.80
CA LEU A 179 -1.94 -13.49 13.30
C LEU A 179 -0.90 -14.36 14.02
N ASP A 180 -1.31 -15.57 14.40
CA ASP A 180 -0.44 -16.64 14.87
C ASP A 180 -0.34 -17.70 13.78
N LEU A 181 0.82 -17.77 13.12
CA LEU A 181 1.04 -18.69 12.00
C LEU A 181 0.98 -20.16 12.44
N ALA A 182 1.45 -20.47 13.65
CA ALA A 182 1.43 -21.83 14.16
C ALA A 182 0.00 -22.28 14.46
N ALA A 183 -0.84 -21.40 15.02
CA ALA A 183 -2.24 -21.66 15.28
C ALA A 183 -3.06 -21.81 13.99
N LEU A 184 -2.82 -20.97 12.98
CA LEU A 184 -3.46 -21.09 11.66
C LEU A 184 -3.10 -22.43 10.99
N GLU A 185 -1.83 -22.83 11.07
CA GLU A 185 -1.37 -24.10 10.53
C GLU A 185 -1.87 -25.32 11.34
N ALA A 186 -1.99 -25.20 12.66
CA ALA A 186 -2.64 -26.22 13.49
C ALA A 186 -4.13 -26.39 13.12
N ALA A 187 -4.86 -25.29 12.94
CA ALA A 187 -6.24 -25.30 12.48
C ALA A 187 -6.37 -25.94 11.09
N ARG A 188 -5.44 -25.65 10.17
CA ARG A 188 -5.37 -26.27 8.84
C ARG A 188 -5.28 -27.79 8.95
N ARG A 189 -4.36 -28.30 9.78
CA ARG A 189 -4.20 -29.75 10.02
C ARG A 189 -5.33 -30.39 10.85
N GLY A 190 -6.13 -29.60 11.55
CA GLY A 190 -7.19 -30.09 12.44
C GLY A 190 -6.67 -30.69 13.75
N ALA A 191 -5.54 -30.18 14.24
CA ALA A 191 -4.91 -30.57 15.50
C ALA A 191 -5.48 -29.79 16.70
#